data_AF-A0A2K8WXZ3-F1
#
_entry.id   AF-A0A2K8WXZ3-F1
#
_cell.length_a   1.000
_cell.length_b   1.000
_cell.length_c   1.000
_cell.angle_alpha   90.00
_cell.angle_beta   90.00
_cell.angle_gamma   90.00
#
_symmetry.space_group_name_H-M   'P 1'
#
loop_
_entity.id
_entity.type
_entity.pdbx_description
1 polymer ?
#
loop_
_entity_poly.entity_id
_entity_poly.type
_entity_poly.pdbx_seq_one_letter_code
_entity_poly.pdbx_strand_id
1 'polypeptide(L)'
;MKKKYLIEGTYQTKTNEEKQFEIEYDNVPENEEKNNKLLELLDHPWQLIKEGGKLGVNGVKRFFTVLFLFSVSNTFLFLYSINRLFSTDFEFRKLLVVCFVLIIGLSLTIYSAYRTYHYVVIDTIRVIYENLSSFFQKISQLIIDKVEHLFQGKVDLSDTKLTKALDFGTMVNSKYQKTPKFLRKGIVLILNKIPFFGMLTDLKEDISKGNKVEASTKLYNKMDGFITESIFGNNNTKWVWWLLPLNILLLIILIRFKIG
;
A
#
# COMPACT_ATOMS: atom_id res chain seq x y z
N MET A 1 -18.78 21.80 41.10
CA MET A 1 -17.55 21.06 41.49
C MET A 1 -17.35 19.93 40.49
N LYS A 2 -16.31 20.01 39.66
CA LYS A 2 -15.97 18.98 38.66
C LYS A 2 -15.30 17.80 39.39
N LYS A 3 -15.79 16.57 39.16
CA LYS A 3 -15.15 15.36 39.68
C LYS A 3 -14.02 14.97 38.72
N LYS A 4 -12.79 15.08 39.20
CA LYS A 4 -11.58 14.61 38.54
C LYS A 4 -11.47 13.10 38.77
N TYR A 5 -11.24 12.34 37.70
CA TYR A 5 -10.96 10.92 37.79
C TYR A 5 -9.54 10.69 37.27
N LEU A 6 -8.83 9.83 37.99
CA LEU A 6 -7.38 9.71 37.94
C LEU A 6 -7.10 8.24 37.65
N ILE A 7 -6.47 7.96 36.50
CA ILE A 7 -6.11 6.59 36.10
C ILE A 7 -4.59 6.49 36.11
N GLU A 8 -4.09 5.59 36.94
CA GLU A 8 -2.67 5.26 37.09
C GLU A 8 -2.39 3.90 36.44
N GLY A 9 -1.26 3.79 35.76
CA GLY A 9 -0.82 2.54 35.14
C GLY A 9 0.67 2.52 34.83
N THR A 10 1.21 1.33 34.59
CA THR A 10 2.60 1.12 34.15
C THR A 10 2.63 0.62 32.71
N TYR A 11 3.63 1.07 31.94
CA TYR A 11 3.94 0.48 30.64
C TYR A 11 5.43 0.18 30.53
N GLN A 12 5.76 -0.88 29.80
CA GLN A 12 7.14 -1.26 29.53
C GLN A 12 7.64 -0.61 28.24
N THR A 13 8.80 0.03 28.34
CA THR A 13 9.52 0.60 27.20
C THR A 13 10.41 -0.44 26.53
N LYS A 14 10.88 -0.18 25.31
CA LYS A 14 11.74 -1.09 24.51
C LYS A 14 13.04 -1.52 25.23
N THR A 15 13.39 -0.88 26.34
CA THR A 15 14.53 -1.20 27.21
C THR A 15 14.16 -2.04 28.44
N ASN A 16 12.96 -2.65 28.51
CA ASN A 16 12.47 -3.42 29.67
C ASN A 16 12.32 -2.63 30.97
N GLU A 17 12.32 -1.29 30.90
CA GLU A 17 12.05 -0.44 32.05
C GLU A 17 10.55 -0.11 32.13
N GLU A 18 9.96 -0.38 33.30
CA GLU A 18 8.57 0.00 33.65
C GLU A 18 8.49 1.48 34.03
N LYS A 19 7.66 2.24 33.31
CA LYS A 19 7.37 3.64 33.64
C LYS A 19 5.91 3.80 34.01
N GLN A 20 5.67 4.45 35.15
CA GLN A 20 4.33 4.84 35.59
C GLN A 20 3.86 6.07 34.82
N PHE A 21 2.57 6.12 34.51
CA PHE A 21 1.92 7.32 34.01
C PHE A 21 0.61 7.57 34.74
N GLU A 22 0.25 8.84 34.79
CA GLU A 22 -0.98 9.36 35.36
C GLU A 22 -1.67 10.18 34.26
N ILE A 23 -2.90 9.81 33.91
CA ILE A 23 -3.72 10.59 32.98
C ILE A 23 -4.94 11.09 33.74
N GLU A 24 -4.96 12.40 33.95
CA GLU A 24 -6.11 13.14 34.43
C GLU A 24 -7.02 13.45 33.23
N TYR A 25 -8.29 13.03 33.28
CA TYR A 25 -9.24 13.35 32.21
C TYR A 25 -10.49 14.04 32.74
N ASP A 26 -10.76 15.24 32.20
CA ASP A 26 -11.99 15.99 32.44
C ASP A 26 -13.06 15.51 31.45
N ASN A 27 -14.14 14.91 31.96
CA ASN A 27 -15.34 14.61 31.18
C ASN A 27 -16.07 15.93 30.87
N VAL A 28 -15.76 16.54 29.71
CA VAL A 28 -16.47 17.73 29.19
C VAL A 28 -17.15 17.38 27.86
N PRO A 29 -18.44 17.75 27.66
CA PRO A 29 -19.18 17.54 26.40
C PRO A 29 -18.63 18.28 25.17
N GLU A 30 -17.55 19.05 25.33
CA GLU A 30 -16.81 19.77 24.28
C GLU A 30 -16.08 18.85 23.27
N ASN A 31 -16.01 17.54 23.56
CA ASN A 31 -15.36 16.54 22.70
C ASN A 31 -16.22 16.06 21.52
N GLU A 32 -17.53 16.31 21.50
CA GLU A 32 -18.34 16.07 20.28
C GLU A 32 -17.99 17.08 19.18
N GLU A 33 -17.69 18.33 19.55
CA GLU A 33 -17.32 19.39 18.62
C GLU A 33 -15.89 19.21 18.09
N LYS A 34 -14.95 18.73 18.92
CA LYS A 34 -13.61 18.30 18.48
C LYS A 34 -13.64 17.08 17.56
N ASN A 35 -14.53 16.11 17.82
CA ASN A 35 -14.74 14.96 16.94
C ASN A 35 -15.34 15.38 15.59
N ASN A 36 -16.20 16.40 15.56
CA ASN A 36 -16.71 17.03 14.34
C ASN A 36 -15.63 17.85 13.59
N LYS A 37 -14.70 18.50 14.29
CA LYS A 37 -13.56 19.20 13.68
C LYS A 37 -12.55 18.24 13.04
N LEU A 38 -12.33 17.05 13.63
CA LEU A 38 -11.58 15.96 13.03
C LEU A 38 -12.32 15.30 11.84
N LEU A 39 -13.66 15.34 11.83
CA LEU A 39 -14.48 14.96 10.68
C LEU A 39 -14.42 16.02 9.56
N GLU A 40 -14.25 17.30 9.91
CA GLU A 40 -14.02 18.40 8.97
C GLU A 40 -12.63 18.31 8.31
N LEU A 41 -11.62 17.81 9.04
CA LEU A 41 -10.30 17.48 8.49
C LEU A 41 -10.32 16.23 7.59
N LEU A 42 -11.26 15.31 7.79
CA LEU A 42 -11.60 14.23 6.85
C LEU A 42 -12.36 14.73 5.60
N ASP A 43 -12.89 15.96 5.65
CA ASP A 43 -13.54 16.68 4.53
C ASP A 43 -12.56 17.52 3.70
N HIS A 44 -11.25 17.31 3.86
CA HIS A 44 -10.20 17.80 2.95
C HIS A 44 -9.55 16.69 2.09
N PRO A 45 -10.32 15.94 1.28
CA PRO A 45 -9.77 15.01 0.29
C PRO A 45 -8.85 15.72 -0.72
N TRP A 46 -8.92 17.05 -0.80
CA TRP A 46 -8.03 17.87 -1.60
C TRP A 46 -6.59 17.92 -1.08
N GLN A 47 -6.34 17.81 0.23
CA GLN A 47 -4.96 17.66 0.74
C GLN A 47 -4.42 16.25 0.43
N LEU A 48 -5.26 15.22 0.52
CA LEU A 48 -4.96 13.85 0.05
C LEU A 48 -4.68 13.79 -1.46
N ILE A 49 -5.43 14.54 -2.28
CA ILE A 49 -5.20 14.68 -3.73
C ILE A 49 -3.97 15.55 -4.01
N LYS A 50 -3.64 16.53 -3.17
CA LYS A 50 -2.48 17.41 -3.35
C LYS A 50 -1.18 16.71 -2.96
N GLU A 51 -1.15 15.98 -1.84
CA GLU A 51 0.01 15.20 -1.41
C GLU A 51 0.13 13.87 -2.16
N GLY A 52 -0.97 13.14 -2.32
CA GLY A 52 -1.05 11.98 -3.21
C GLY A 52 -0.85 12.36 -4.68
N GLY A 53 -1.18 13.60 -5.08
CA GLY A 53 -0.89 14.15 -6.40
C GLY A 53 0.55 14.59 -6.56
N LYS A 54 1.21 15.15 -5.53
CA LYS A 54 2.65 15.46 -5.55
C LYS A 54 3.49 14.18 -5.63
N LEU A 55 3.10 13.15 -4.89
CA LEU A 55 3.74 11.83 -4.94
C LEU A 55 3.35 11.05 -6.20
N GLY A 56 2.12 11.20 -6.67
CA GLY A 56 1.67 10.74 -7.99
C GLY A 56 2.48 11.38 -9.11
N VAL A 57 2.77 12.68 -9.05
CA VAL A 57 3.63 13.40 -10.00
C VAL A 57 5.07 12.87 -9.93
N ASN A 58 5.61 12.61 -8.74
CA ASN A 58 6.93 11.98 -8.60
C ASN A 58 6.96 10.55 -9.15
N GLY A 59 5.92 9.76 -8.90
CA GLY A 59 5.75 8.40 -9.41
C GLY A 59 5.60 8.38 -10.94
N VAL A 60 4.78 9.27 -11.49
CA VAL A 60 4.58 9.48 -12.93
C VAL A 60 5.88 9.94 -13.58
N LYS A 61 6.58 10.92 -12.99
CA LYS A 61 7.91 11.34 -13.45
C LYS A 61 8.87 10.17 -13.47
N ARG A 62 8.89 9.33 -12.43
CA ARG A 62 9.75 8.14 -12.35
C ARG A 62 9.38 7.10 -13.41
N PHE A 63 8.09 6.84 -13.63
CA PHE A 63 7.60 5.96 -14.70
C PHE A 63 8.06 6.45 -16.07
N PHE A 64 7.83 7.72 -16.39
CA PHE A 64 8.27 8.30 -17.66
C PHE A 64 9.79 8.31 -17.79
N THR A 65 10.53 8.53 -16.71
CA THR A 65 12.00 8.46 -16.72
C THR A 65 12.49 7.05 -17.07
N VAL A 66 11.93 6.02 -16.43
CA VAL A 66 12.28 4.61 -16.72
C VAL A 66 11.91 4.25 -18.16
N LEU A 67 10.69 4.58 -18.58
CA LEU A 67 10.22 4.31 -19.94
C LEU A 67 11.11 4.99 -20.99
N PHE A 68 11.44 6.25 -20.77
CA PHE A 68 12.30 7.03 -21.65
C PHE A 68 13.70 6.42 -21.74
N LEU A 69 14.34 6.11 -20.60
CA LEU A 69 15.68 5.53 -20.58
C LEU A 69 15.74 4.18 -21.29
N PHE A 70 14.83 3.25 -20.98
CA PHE A 70 14.80 1.95 -21.65
C PHE A 70 14.51 2.09 -23.14
N SER A 71 13.55 2.93 -23.53
CA SER A 71 13.19 3.13 -24.93
C SER A 71 14.35 3.72 -25.73
N VAL A 72 14.99 4.78 -25.21
CA VAL A 72 16.13 5.44 -25.87
C VAL A 72 17.32 4.49 -25.97
N SER A 73 17.72 3.85 -24.87
CA SER A 73 18.86 2.91 -24.88
C SER A 73 18.64 1.74 -25.84
N ASN A 74 17.45 1.13 -25.82
CA ASN A 74 17.16 0.01 -26.72
C ASN A 74 17.06 0.45 -28.19
N THR A 75 16.54 1.64 -28.45
CA THR A 75 16.52 2.21 -29.81
C THR A 75 17.94 2.42 -30.33
N PHE A 76 18.83 3.02 -29.53
CA PHE A 76 20.23 3.20 -29.92
C PHE A 76 20.94 1.88 -30.20
N LEU A 77 20.74 0.86 -29.34
CA LEU A 77 21.36 -0.46 -29.52
C LEU A 77 20.81 -1.19 -30.74
N PHE A 78 19.52 -1.06 -31.02
CA PHE A 78 18.92 -1.58 -32.24
C PHE A 78 19.50 -0.93 -33.49
N LEU A 79 19.58 0.41 -33.53
CA LEU A 79 20.22 1.13 -34.64
C LEU A 79 21.70 0.77 -34.80
N TYR A 80 22.42 0.60 -33.69
CA TYR A 80 23.80 0.12 -33.70
C TYR A 80 23.92 -1.29 -34.30
N SER A 81 23.00 -2.20 -33.96
CA SER A 81 22.97 -3.55 -34.51
C SER A 81 22.70 -3.56 -36.03
N ILE A 82 21.80 -2.70 -36.51
CA ILE A 82 21.53 -2.50 -37.94
C ILE A 82 22.77 -1.97 -38.65
N ASN A 83 23.38 -0.91 -38.10
CA ASN A 83 24.59 -0.32 -38.69
C ASN A 83 25.72 -1.36 -38.79
N ARG A 84 25.87 -2.20 -37.75
CA ARG A 84 26.88 -3.27 -37.74
C ARG A 84 26.58 -4.37 -38.75
N LEU A 85 25.30 -4.72 -38.95
CA LEU A 85 24.88 -5.68 -39.97
C LEU A 85 25.29 -5.23 -41.38
N PHE A 86 25.13 -3.95 -41.71
CA PHE A 86 25.49 -3.41 -43.02
C PHE A 86 26.97 -3.05 -43.17
N SER A 87 27.69 -2.88 -42.05
CA SER A 87 29.14 -2.60 -42.04
C SER A 87 30.00 -3.88 -42.05
N THR A 88 29.38 -5.05 -41.97
CA THR A 88 30.06 -6.36 -42.03
C THR A 88 29.46 -7.19 -43.17
N ASP A 89 30.13 -8.26 -43.58
CA ASP A 89 29.58 -9.13 -44.63
C ASP A 89 28.18 -9.63 -44.25
N PHE A 90 27.24 -9.49 -45.19
CA PHE A 90 25.84 -9.79 -44.94
C PHE A 90 25.63 -11.31 -44.82
N GLU A 91 25.09 -11.74 -43.68
CA GLU A 91 24.70 -13.12 -43.43
C GLU A 91 23.28 -13.18 -42.85
N PHE A 92 22.47 -14.14 -43.33
CA PHE A 92 21.11 -14.33 -42.83
C PHE A 92 21.06 -14.58 -41.32
N ARG A 93 22.08 -15.25 -40.75
CA ARG A 93 22.20 -15.47 -39.30
C ARG A 93 22.32 -14.16 -38.52
N LYS A 94 23.05 -13.17 -39.04
CA LYS A 94 23.21 -11.86 -38.41
C LYS A 94 21.90 -11.06 -38.42
N LEU A 95 21.09 -11.20 -39.48
CA LEU A 95 19.74 -10.62 -39.53
C LEU A 95 18.84 -11.17 -38.40
N LEU A 96 18.87 -12.48 -38.15
CA LEU A 96 18.13 -13.08 -37.04
C LEU A 96 18.57 -12.51 -35.68
N VAL A 97 19.87 -12.24 -35.51
CA VAL A 97 20.39 -11.60 -34.28
C VAL A 97 19.86 -10.18 -34.12
N VAL A 98 19.78 -9.39 -35.19
CA VAL A 98 19.17 -8.05 -35.15
C VAL A 98 17.69 -8.11 -34.75
N CYS A 99 16.93 -9.07 -35.29
CA CYS A 99 15.55 -9.30 -34.86
C CYS A 99 15.47 -9.69 -33.37
N PHE A 100 16.40 -10.51 -32.88
CA PHE A 100 16.50 -10.87 -31.47
C PHE A 100 16.81 -9.66 -30.57
N VAL A 101 17.73 -8.77 -30.98
CA VAL A 101 18.02 -7.52 -30.28
C VAL A 101 16.76 -6.67 -30.14
N LEU A 102 15.97 -6.56 -31.20
CA LEU A 102 14.69 -5.83 -31.18
C LEU A 102 13.69 -6.44 -30.18
N ILE A 103 13.50 -7.76 -30.23
CA ILE A 103 12.55 -8.47 -29.35
C ILE A 103 12.97 -8.33 -27.88
N ILE A 104 14.25 -8.52 -27.56
CA ILE A 104 14.78 -8.38 -26.20
C ILE A 104 14.60 -6.93 -25.71
N GLY A 105 14.96 -5.94 -26.53
CA GLY A 105 14.82 -4.53 -26.18
C GLY A 105 13.36 -4.13 -25.91
N LEU A 106 12.43 -4.56 -26.77
CA LEU A 106 10.99 -4.33 -26.56
C LEU A 106 10.48 -5.03 -25.30
N SER A 107 10.83 -6.30 -25.10
CA SER A 107 10.39 -7.08 -23.94
C SER A 107 10.84 -6.45 -22.63
N LEU A 108 12.09 -6.02 -22.55
CA LEU A 108 12.63 -5.39 -21.34
C LEU A 108 12.04 -4.00 -21.10
N THR A 109 11.72 -3.25 -22.16
CA THR A 109 11.04 -1.95 -22.06
C THR A 109 9.62 -2.12 -21.51
N ILE A 110 8.85 -3.07 -22.05
CA ILE A 110 7.49 -3.37 -21.59
C ILE A 110 7.52 -3.85 -20.13
N TYR A 111 8.43 -4.77 -19.82
CA TYR A 111 8.56 -5.33 -18.48
C TYR A 111 8.96 -4.28 -17.43
N SER A 112 9.93 -3.41 -17.72
CA SER A 112 10.34 -2.34 -16.81
C SER A 112 9.23 -1.31 -16.60
N ALA A 113 8.49 -0.97 -17.65
CA ALA A 113 7.31 -0.09 -17.57
C ALA A 113 6.21 -0.71 -16.70
N TYR A 114 5.86 -1.98 -16.92
CA TYR A 114 4.85 -2.70 -16.13
C TYR A 114 5.20 -2.75 -14.64
N ARG A 115 6.45 -3.10 -14.30
CA ARG A 115 6.90 -3.16 -12.90
C ARG A 115 6.93 -1.78 -12.25
N THR A 116 7.37 -0.75 -12.98
CA THR A 116 7.38 0.63 -12.47
C THR A 116 5.97 1.17 -12.27
N TYR A 117 5.03 0.84 -13.16
CA TYR A 117 3.61 1.18 -12.99
C TYR A 117 3.04 0.57 -11.72
N HIS A 118 3.24 -0.74 -11.50
CA HIS A 118 2.82 -1.41 -10.27
C HIS A 118 3.40 -0.74 -9.02
N TYR A 119 4.68 -0.36 -9.07
CA TYR A 119 5.31 0.36 -7.98
C TYR A 119 4.62 1.70 -7.68
N VAL A 120 4.38 2.51 -8.72
CA VAL A 120 3.74 3.82 -8.58
C VAL A 120 2.35 3.69 -7.97
N VAL A 121 1.59 2.69 -8.41
CA VAL A 121 0.26 2.40 -7.86
C VAL A 121 0.34 2.06 -6.37
N ILE A 122 1.22 1.13 -5.98
CA ILE A 122 1.36 0.72 -4.57
C ILE A 122 1.86 1.89 -3.69
N ASP A 123 2.82 2.68 -4.18
CA ASP A 123 3.38 3.82 -3.46
C ASP A 123 2.32 4.92 -3.26
N THR A 124 1.50 5.17 -4.29
CA THR A 124 0.35 6.07 -4.19
C THR A 124 -0.67 5.56 -3.16
N ILE A 125 -0.95 4.25 -3.16
CA ILE A 125 -1.85 3.63 -2.19
C ILE A 125 -1.31 3.71 -0.76
N ARG A 126 0.00 3.54 -0.56
CA ARG A 126 0.65 3.66 0.76
C ARG A 126 0.44 5.05 1.36
N VAL A 127 0.71 6.09 0.59
CA VAL A 127 0.55 7.49 1.05
C VAL A 127 -0.90 7.80 1.37
N ILE A 128 -1.82 7.31 0.53
CA ILE A 128 -3.26 7.41 0.78
C ILE A 128 -3.60 6.69 2.10
N TYR A 129 -3.04 5.50 2.33
CA TYR A 129 -3.27 4.72 3.54
C TYR A 129 -2.73 5.41 4.81
N GLU A 130 -1.49 5.89 4.80
CA GLU A 130 -0.85 6.59 5.93
C GLU A 130 -1.66 7.82 6.35
N ASN A 131 -2.12 8.60 5.37
CA ASN A 131 -2.98 9.76 5.58
C ASN A 131 -4.42 9.40 5.98
N LEU A 132 -4.82 8.13 5.85
CA LEU A 132 -6.09 7.58 6.30
C LEU A 132 -5.97 6.74 7.58
N SER A 133 -4.84 6.80 8.30
CA SER A 133 -4.63 6.08 9.58
C SER A 133 -5.80 6.25 10.57
N SER A 134 -6.23 7.49 10.82
CA SER A 134 -7.39 7.82 11.66
C SER A 134 -8.70 7.17 11.18
N PHE A 135 -8.84 6.98 9.87
CA PHE A 135 -9.98 6.30 9.28
C PHE A 135 -9.92 4.79 9.51
N PHE A 136 -8.75 4.17 9.35
CA PHE A 136 -8.54 2.76 9.62
C PHE A 136 -8.70 2.40 11.11
N GLN A 137 -8.35 3.32 12.01
CA GLN A 137 -8.62 3.17 13.45
C GLN A 137 -10.13 3.17 13.74
N LYS A 138 -10.90 4.07 13.10
CA LYS A 138 -12.38 4.08 13.20
C LYS A 138 -13.01 2.83 12.59
N ILE A 139 -12.47 2.32 11.48
CA ILE A 139 -12.91 1.03 10.93
C ILE A 139 -12.67 -0.08 11.94
N SER A 140 -11.51 -0.11 12.59
CA SER A 140 -11.20 -1.12 13.60
C SER A 140 -12.20 -1.08 14.75
N GLN A 141 -12.56 0.12 15.22
CA GLN A 141 -13.62 0.29 16.23
C GLN A 141 -14.97 -0.26 15.76
N LEU A 142 -15.40 0.08 14.53
CA LEU A 142 -16.67 -0.40 13.97
C LEU A 142 -16.70 -1.91 13.76
N ILE A 143 -15.55 -2.51 13.44
CA ILE A 143 -15.41 -3.97 13.34
C ILE A 143 -15.60 -4.58 14.73
N ILE A 144 -14.92 -4.08 15.77
CA ILE A 144 -15.07 -4.59 17.13
C ILE A 144 -16.52 -4.47 17.61
N ASP A 145 -17.19 -3.33 17.40
CA ASP A 145 -18.59 -3.15 17.79
C ASP A 145 -19.54 -4.13 17.07
N LYS A 146 -19.30 -4.41 15.78
CA LYS A 146 -20.12 -5.38 15.03
C LYS A 146 -19.89 -6.83 15.47
N VAL A 147 -18.65 -7.17 15.81
CA VAL A 147 -18.28 -8.57 16.09
C VAL A 147 -18.43 -8.90 17.59
N GLU A 148 -18.46 -7.91 18.48
CA GLU A 148 -18.79 -8.10 19.90
C GLU A 148 -20.10 -8.88 20.09
N HIS A 149 -21.16 -8.47 19.39
CA HIS A 149 -22.46 -9.17 19.43
C HIS A 149 -22.38 -10.62 18.90
N LEU A 150 -21.41 -10.90 18.02
CA LEU A 150 -21.20 -12.23 17.46
C LEU A 150 -20.34 -13.11 18.37
N PHE A 151 -19.41 -12.53 19.13
CA PHE A 151 -18.56 -13.22 20.10
C PHE A 151 -19.23 -13.47 21.45
N GLN A 152 -20.25 -12.68 21.82
CA GLN A 152 -21.07 -12.92 23.02
C GLN A 152 -22.03 -14.13 22.85
N GLY A 153 -22.37 -14.49 21.61
CA GLY A 153 -23.07 -15.73 21.30
C GLY A 153 -22.10 -16.91 21.20
N LYS A 154 -22.53 -18.12 21.57
CA LYS A 154 -21.83 -19.39 21.30
C LYS A 154 -21.81 -19.75 19.79
N VAL A 155 -21.57 -18.77 18.93
CA VAL A 155 -21.58 -18.95 17.48
C VAL A 155 -20.18 -19.33 17.04
N ASP A 156 -20.08 -20.50 16.41
CA ASP A 156 -18.87 -20.93 15.73
C ASP A 156 -18.61 -19.96 14.55
N LEU A 157 -17.60 -19.11 14.71
CA LEU A 157 -17.25 -18.09 13.75
C LEU A 157 -16.50 -18.77 12.61
N SER A 158 -17.13 -18.87 11.45
CA SER A 158 -16.47 -19.26 10.21
C SER A 158 -16.04 -18.01 9.45
N ASP A 159 -14.92 -18.12 8.73
CA ASP A 159 -14.34 -17.04 7.90
C ASP A 159 -15.40 -16.37 7.01
N THR A 160 -16.29 -17.18 6.43
CA THR A 160 -17.42 -16.78 5.57
C THR A 160 -18.55 -16.02 6.28
N LYS A 161 -18.83 -16.30 7.56
CA LYS A 161 -19.83 -15.55 8.34
C LYS A 161 -19.29 -14.20 8.76
N LEU A 162 -18.00 -14.14 9.08
CA LEU A 162 -17.30 -12.91 9.45
C LEU A 162 -17.19 -11.95 8.28
N THR A 163 -16.77 -12.43 7.10
CA THR A 163 -16.70 -11.60 5.88
C THR A 163 -18.07 -11.12 5.43
N LYS A 164 -19.13 -11.93 5.60
CA LYS A 164 -20.51 -11.47 5.32
C LYS A 164 -21.01 -10.43 6.33
N ALA A 165 -20.66 -10.55 7.61
CA ALA A 165 -21.01 -9.55 8.63
C ALA A 165 -20.24 -8.23 8.42
N LEU A 166 -19.03 -8.34 7.90
CA LEU A 166 -18.14 -7.25 7.55
C LEU A 166 -18.23 -6.93 6.06
N ASP A 167 -19.42 -6.54 5.60
CA ASP A 167 -19.59 -5.97 4.26
C ASP A 167 -18.93 -4.58 4.18
N PHE A 168 -17.62 -4.59 3.90
CA PHE A 168 -16.81 -3.38 3.76
C PHE A 168 -17.28 -2.50 2.60
N GLY A 169 -17.88 -3.11 1.57
CA GLY A 169 -18.43 -2.40 0.42
C GLY A 169 -19.56 -1.47 0.84
N THR A 170 -20.52 -1.97 1.61
CA THR A 170 -21.62 -1.13 2.12
C THR A 170 -21.17 -0.24 3.28
N MET A 171 -20.28 -0.70 4.17
CA MET A 171 -19.77 0.10 5.29
C MET A 171 -19.01 1.34 4.82
N VAL A 172 -18.10 1.19 3.86
CA VAL A 172 -17.31 2.31 3.32
C VAL A 172 -18.20 3.22 2.46
N ASN A 173 -19.11 2.67 1.65
CA ASN A 173 -19.98 3.48 0.80
C ASN A 173 -21.05 4.27 1.55
N SER A 174 -21.62 3.71 2.63
CA SER A 174 -22.65 4.39 3.42
C SER A 174 -22.07 5.52 4.28
N LYS A 175 -20.93 5.27 4.92
CA LYS A 175 -20.36 6.19 5.92
C LYS A 175 -19.44 7.26 5.33
N TYR A 176 -18.97 7.06 4.10
CA TYR A 176 -17.97 7.93 3.45
C TYR A 176 -18.36 8.34 2.02
N GLN A 177 -19.63 8.71 1.82
CA GLN A 177 -20.16 9.11 0.51
C GLN A 177 -19.41 10.31 -0.13
N LYS A 178 -18.92 11.24 0.70
CA LYS A 178 -18.15 12.43 0.28
C LYS A 178 -16.76 12.09 -0.27
N THR A 179 -16.25 10.89 -0.01
CA THR A 179 -14.95 10.43 -0.53
C THR A 179 -15.06 10.06 -2.02
N PRO A 180 -14.09 10.47 -2.87
CA PRO A 180 -14.04 10.07 -4.28
C PRO A 180 -14.19 8.56 -4.49
N LYS A 181 -14.91 8.15 -5.55
CA LYS A 181 -15.19 6.73 -5.84
C LYS A 181 -13.94 5.88 -5.97
N PHE A 182 -12.84 6.43 -6.51
CA PHE A 182 -11.58 5.69 -6.65
C PHE A 182 -10.94 5.38 -5.30
N LEU A 183 -10.95 6.32 -4.34
CA LEU A 183 -10.45 6.12 -2.98
C LEU A 183 -11.29 5.09 -2.23
N ARG A 184 -12.62 5.19 -2.30
CA ARG A 184 -13.52 4.20 -1.71
C ARG A 184 -13.24 2.79 -2.23
N LYS A 185 -13.07 2.63 -3.55
CA LYS A 185 -12.69 1.35 -4.15
C LYS A 185 -11.32 0.85 -3.66
N GLY A 186 -10.33 1.75 -3.54
CA GLY A 186 -9.01 1.41 -3.02
C GLY A 186 -9.05 0.90 -1.58
N ILE A 187 -9.79 1.60 -0.71
CA ILE A 187 -10.01 1.21 0.69
C ILE A 187 -10.68 -0.16 0.78
N VAL A 188 -11.77 -0.39 0.05
CA VAL A 188 -12.48 -1.68 0.04
C VAL A 188 -11.55 -2.81 -0.43
N LEU A 189 -10.70 -2.54 -1.43
CA LEU A 189 -9.74 -3.52 -1.94
C LEU A 189 -8.69 -3.89 -0.87
N ILE A 190 -8.18 -2.91 -0.13
CA ILE A 190 -7.24 -3.15 0.98
C ILE A 190 -7.91 -3.97 2.08
N LEU A 191 -9.09 -3.56 2.55
CA LEU A 191 -9.83 -4.25 3.61
C LEU A 191 -10.13 -5.71 3.23
N ASN A 192 -10.56 -5.97 1.99
CA ASN A 192 -10.85 -7.32 1.53
C ASN A 192 -9.61 -8.24 1.44
N LYS A 193 -8.39 -7.69 1.46
CA LYS A 193 -7.14 -8.47 1.48
C LYS A 193 -6.68 -8.84 2.89
N ILE A 194 -7.25 -8.23 3.93
CA ILE A 194 -6.80 -8.41 5.30
C ILE A 194 -7.46 -9.67 5.89
N PRO A 195 -6.69 -10.57 6.52
CA PRO A 195 -7.21 -11.79 7.14
C PRO A 195 -7.89 -11.48 8.49
N PHE A 196 -9.03 -10.76 8.44
CA PHE A 196 -9.76 -10.33 9.62
C PHE A 196 -10.19 -11.47 10.54
N PHE A 197 -10.49 -12.64 9.98
CA PHE A 197 -10.86 -13.82 10.77
C PHE A 197 -9.77 -14.25 11.75
N GLY A 198 -8.52 -14.39 11.28
CA GLY A 198 -7.39 -14.72 12.15
C GLY A 198 -7.15 -13.61 13.18
N MET A 199 -7.13 -12.35 12.74
CA MET A 199 -6.88 -11.20 13.62
C MET A 199 -7.94 -11.03 14.72
N LEU A 200 -9.21 -11.29 14.42
CA LEU A 200 -10.31 -11.15 15.39
C LEU A 200 -10.43 -12.35 16.32
N THR A 201 -10.07 -13.55 15.85
CA THR A 201 -10.02 -14.74 16.71
C THR A 201 -8.97 -14.59 17.81
N ASP A 202 -7.81 -14.01 17.47
CA ASP A 202 -6.76 -13.68 18.45
C ASP A 202 -7.23 -12.66 19.51
N LEU A 203 -8.22 -11.83 19.18
CA LEU A 203 -8.75 -10.77 20.05
C LEU A 203 -10.05 -11.18 20.76
N LYS A 204 -10.51 -12.42 20.57
CA LYS A 204 -11.78 -12.92 21.12
C LYS A 204 -11.90 -12.68 22.62
N GLU A 205 -10.84 -12.95 23.37
CA GLU A 205 -10.85 -12.82 24.83
C GLU A 205 -11.01 -11.36 25.28
N ASP A 206 -10.32 -10.42 24.63
CA ASP A 206 -10.42 -8.98 24.91
C ASP A 206 -11.80 -8.42 24.53
N ILE A 207 -12.37 -8.90 23.42
CA ILE A 207 -13.71 -8.53 22.95
C ILE A 207 -14.78 -9.07 23.91
N SER A 208 -14.67 -10.33 24.34
CA SER A 208 -15.61 -10.96 25.28
C SER A 208 -15.58 -10.33 26.68
N LYS A 209 -14.44 -9.73 27.09
CA LYS A 209 -14.31 -8.98 28.35
C LYS A 209 -14.88 -7.55 28.27
N GLY A 210 -15.40 -7.13 27.12
CA GLY A 210 -15.96 -5.79 26.92
C GLY A 210 -14.92 -4.68 26.82
N ASN A 211 -13.64 -5.02 26.65
CA ASN A 211 -12.55 -4.04 26.53
C ASN A 211 -12.41 -3.52 25.11
N LYS A 212 -13.44 -2.79 24.64
CA LYS A 212 -13.59 -2.33 23.26
C LYS A 212 -12.43 -1.48 22.77
N VAL A 213 -11.97 -0.56 23.63
CA VAL A 213 -10.91 0.40 23.27
C VAL A 213 -9.62 -0.35 23.01
N GLU A 214 -9.25 -1.26 23.90
CA GLU A 214 -8.02 -2.05 23.75
C GLU A 214 -8.10 -3.04 22.59
N ALA A 215 -9.23 -3.72 22.41
CA ALA A 215 -9.45 -4.61 21.26
C ALA A 215 -9.38 -3.85 19.92
N SER A 216 -9.92 -2.63 19.86
CA SER A 216 -9.89 -1.80 18.64
C SER A 216 -8.47 -1.34 18.29
N THR A 217 -7.67 -0.98 19.30
CA THR A 217 -6.26 -0.58 19.12
C THR A 217 -5.41 -1.77 18.72
N LYS A 218 -5.57 -2.93 19.35
CA LYS A 218 -4.85 -4.16 18.97
C LYS A 218 -5.21 -4.62 17.55
N LEU A 219 -6.49 -4.52 17.16
CA LEU A 219 -6.93 -4.81 15.80
C LEU A 219 -6.31 -3.86 14.79
N TYR A 220 -6.31 -2.56 15.08
CA TYR A 220 -5.66 -1.55 14.24
C TYR A 220 -4.17 -1.86 14.05
N ASN A 221 -3.44 -2.15 15.12
CA ASN A 221 -2.01 -2.47 15.04
C ASN A 221 -1.72 -3.74 14.23
N LYS A 222 -2.53 -4.80 14.39
CA LYS A 222 -2.41 -6.02 13.57
C LYS A 222 -2.69 -5.74 12.10
N MET A 223 -3.71 -4.93 11.82
CA MET A 223 -4.07 -4.53 10.47
C MET A 223 -2.97 -3.67 9.83
N ASP A 224 -2.45 -2.70 10.57
CA ASP A 224 -1.38 -1.81 10.13
C ASP A 224 -0.08 -2.55 9.85
N GLY A 225 0.31 -3.47 10.74
CA GLY A 225 1.46 -4.35 10.52
C GLY A 225 1.30 -5.21 9.27
N PHE A 226 0.14 -5.83 9.07
CA PHE A 226 -0.12 -6.63 7.87
C PHE A 226 -0.09 -5.80 6.58
N ILE A 227 -0.72 -4.62 6.57
CA ILE A 227 -0.72 -3.72 5.42
C ILE A 227 0.72 -3.26 5.12
N THR A 228 1.46 -2.84 6.14
CA THR A 228 2.82 -2.34 5.99
C THR A 228 3.80 -3.42 5.53
N GLU A 229 3.75 -4.62 6.11
CA GLU A 229 4.69 -5.69 5.78
C GLU A 229 4.29 -6.46 4.52
N SER A 230 3.03 -6.86 4.42
CA SER A 230 2.57 -7.77 3.35
C SER A 230 2.14 -7.05 2.08
N ILE A 231 1.56 -5.85 2.19
CA ILE A 231 1.10 -5.08 1.02
C ILE A 231 2.17 -4.09 0.58
N PHE A 232 2.87 -3.43 1.52
CA PHE A 232 3.82 -2.38 1.21
C PHE A 232 5.30 -2.81 1.29
N GLY A 233 5.66 -3.83 2.06
CA GLY A 233 7.05 -4.14 2.43
C GLY A 233 7.94 -4.53 1.26
N ASN A 234 7.39 -5.11 0.19
CA ASN A 234 8.18 -5.61 -0.94
C ASN A 234 8.21 -4.66 -2.16
N ASN A 235 7.74 -3.42 -2.02
CA ASN A 235 7.66 -2.49 -3.15
C ASN A 235 8.96 -1.68 -3.29
N ASN A 236 9.97 -2.22 -3.99
CA ASN A 236 11.24 -1.53 -4.25
C ASN A 236 11.58 -1.51 -5.76
N THR A 237 11.84 -0.31 -6.29
CA THR A 237 12.23 -0.06 -7.68
C THR A 237 13.74 0.10 -7.90
N LYS A 238 14.58 -0.05 -6.86
CA LYS A 238 16.05 -0.01 -7.00
C LYS A 238 16.57 -1.02 -8.03
N TRP A 239 15.91 -2.18 -8.16
CA TRP A 239 16.30 -3.21 -9.12
C TRP A 239 16.10 -2.77 -10.59
N VAL A 240 15.13 -1.90 -10.88
CA VAL A 240 14.92 -1.37 -12.25
C VAL A 240 16.14 -0.59 -12.73
N TRP A 241 16.82 0.11 -11.82
CA TRP A 241 18.05 0.84 -12.13
C TRP A 241 19.25 -0.06 -12.40
N TRP A 242 19.27 -1.28 -11.85
CA TRP A 242 20.27 -2.31 -12.16
C TRP A 242 19.95 -3.07 -13.45
N LEU A 243 18.67 -3.20 -13.79
CA LEU A 243 18.25 -3.86 -15.02
C LEU A 243 18.70 -3.10 -16.28
N LEU A 244 18.72 -1.77 -16.24
CA LEU A 244 19.13 -0.93 -17.38
C LEU A 244 20.59 -1.16 -17.82
N PRO A 245 21.62 -1.04 -16.95
CA PRO A 245 23.00 -1.30 -17.35
C PRO A 245 23.22 -2.77 -17.73
N LEU A 246 22.54 -3.71 -17.05
CA LEU A 246 22.61 -5.13 -17.40
C LEU A 246 22.06 -5.38 -18.82
N ASN A 247 20.92 -4.76 -19.16
CA ASN A 247 20.34 -4.82 -20.50
C ASN A 247 21.30 -4.28 -21.56
N ILE A 248 21.87 -3.09 -21.32
CA ILE A 248 22.83 -2.46 -22.23
C ILE A 248 24.04 -3.37 -22.46
N LEU A 249 24.62 -3.90 -21.38
CA LEU A 249 25.79 -4.77 -21.44
C LEU A 249 25.49 -6.07 -22.21
N LEU A 250 24.36 -6.72 -21.91
CA LEU A 250 23.93 -7.95 -22.58
C LEU A 250 23.76 -7.73 -24.09
N LEU A 251 23.08 -6.65 -24.49
CA LEU A 251 22.85 -6.33 -25.90
C LEU A 251 24.16 -5.94 -26.62
N ILE A 252 25.05 -5.18 -25.99
CA ILE A 252 26.37 -4.85 -26.56
C ILE A 252 27.19 -6.12 -26.81
N ILE A 253 27.25 -7.03 -25.83
CA ILE A 253 27.95 -8.32 -25.97
C ILE A 253 27.34 -9.11 -27.11
N LEU A 254 26.01 -9.24 -27.15
CA LEU A 254 25.31 -9.98 -28.20
C LEU A 254 25.64 -9.43 -29.60
N ILE A 255 25.60 -8.10 -29.77
CA ILE A 255 25.91 -7.44 -31.04
C ILE A 255 27.37 -7.64 -31.42
N ARG A 256 28.31 -7.42 -30.50
CA ARG A 256 29.75 -7.53 -30.77
C ARG A 256 30.21 -8.95 -31.10
N PHE A 257 29.66 -9.98 -30.45
CA PHE A 257 30.10 -11.36 -30.66
C PHE A 257 29.37 -12.11 -31.78
N LYS A 258 28.16 -11.68 -32.15
CA LYS A 258 27.32 -12.41 -33.12
C LYS A 258 27.13 -11.68 -34.44
N ILE A 259 27.34 -10.36 -34.48
CA ILE A 259 27.26 -9.55 -35.70
C ILE A 259 28.65 -9.01 -36.07
N GLY A 260 29.39 -8.53 -35.07
CA GLY A 260 30.71 -7.92 -35.25
C GLY A 260 31.83 -8.90 -35.50
#